data_AF-A0A8J7H0D5-F1
#
_entry.id   AF-A0A8J7H0D5-F1
#
_cell.length_a   1.000
_cell.length_b   1.000
_cell.length_c   1.000
_cell.angle_alpha   90.00
_cell.angle_beta   90.00
_cell.angle_gamma   90.00
#
_symmetry.space_group_name_H-M   'P 1'
#
loop_
_entity.id
_entity.type
_entity.pdbx_description
1 polymer ?
#
loop_
_entity_poly.entity_id
_entity_poly.type
_entity_poly.pdbx_seq_one_letter_code
_entity_poly.pdbx_strand_id
1 'polypeptide(L)' 'MSLVNLNNEIPEGLGFRLALDMKAMTNFVNLSDDKKQELVNYIKGSTSGDEAKNRVTEVVSNLHNGSFR' A
#
# COMPACT_ATOMS: atom_id res chain seq x y z
N MET A 1 -27.75 5.31 -5.05
CA MET A 1 -26.87 4.99 -3.91
C MET A 1 -25.68 4.23 -4.48
N SER A 2 -24.54 4.88 -4.67
CA SER A 2 -23.32 4.18 -5.09
C SER A 2 -22.72 3.54 -3.86
N LEU A 3 -22.95 2.24 -3.67
CA LEU A 3 -22.47 1.44 -2.54
C LEU A 3 -20.98 1.08 -2.66
N VAL A 4 -20.18 1.92 -3.31
CA VAL A 4 -18.74 1.70 -3.36
C VAL A 4 -18.04 3.04 -3.45
N ASN A 5 -17.54 3.50 -2.30
CA ASN A 5 -16.46 4.48 -2.28
C ASN A 5 -15.17 3.70 -2.62
N LEU A 6 -15.03 3.35 -3.90
CA LEU A 6 -14.02 2.46 -4.50
C LEU A 6 -12.59 3.06 -4.53
N ASN A 7 -12.37 4.20 -3.86
CA ASN A 7 -11.13 4.96 -4.01
C ASN A 7 -9.98 4.54 -3.08
N ASN A 8 -10.23 3.63 -2.14
CA ASN A 8 -9.20 3.13 -1.20
C ASN A 8 -8.99 1.62 -1.29
N GLU A 9 -9.24 1.00 -2.46
CA GLU A 9 -8.90 -0.40 -2.69
C GLU A 9 -7.38 -0.60 -2.61
N ILE A 10 -6.95 -1.09 -1.44
CA ILE A 10 -5.60 -1.58 -1.21
C ILE A 10 -5.39 -2.76 -2.17
N PRO A 11 -4.34 -2.73 -3.02
CA PRO A 11 -4.00 -3.87 -3.87
C PRO A 11 -3.87 -5.13 -3.02
N GLU A 12 -4.48 -6.24 -3.44
CA GLU A 12 -4.52 -7.47 -2.64
C GLU A 12 -3.12 -7.90 -2.16
N GLY A 13 -2.13 -7.84 -3.04
CA GLY A 13 -0.73 -8.14 -2.71
C GLY A 13 -0.14 -7.21 -1.64
N LEU A 14 -0.56 -5.94 -1.58
CA LEU A 14 -0.19 -5.04 -0.49
C LEU A 14 -0.91 -5.45 0.80
N GLY A 15 -2.22 -5.69 0.74
CA GLY A 15 -3.03 -6.09 1.90
C GLY A 15 -2.50 -7.37 2.56
N PHE A 16 -2.18 -8.39 1.78
CA PHE A 16 -1.59 -9.63 2.29
C PHE A 16 -0.26 -9.41 2.99
N ARG A 17 0.64 -8.61 2.41
CA ARG A 17 1.95 -8.36 3.00
C ARG A 17 1.88 -7.52 4.27
N LEU A 18 0.99 -6.52 4.31
CA LEU A 18 0.74 -5.76 5.53
C LEU A 18 0.18 -6.67 6.63
N ALA A 19 -0.73 -7.59 6.31
CA ALA A 19 -1.25 -8.55 7.28
C ALA A 19 -0.15 -9.48 7.86
N LEU A 20 0.91 -9.75 7.10
CA LEU A 20 2.06 -10.55 7.54
C LEU A 20 3.12 -9.73 8.30
N ASP A 21 3.07 -8.40 8.23
CA ASP A 21 4.01 -7.49 8.88
C ASP A 21 3.27 -6.45 9.71
N MET A 22 3.04 -6.79 10.98
CA MET A 22 2.31 -5.94 11.93
C MET A 22 2.93 -4.55 12.08
N LYS A 23 4.25 -4.41 11.91
CA LYS A 23 4.94 -3.12 12.01
C LYS A 23 4.64 -2.26 10.80
N ALA A 24 4.76 -2.82 9.59
CA ALA A 24 4.40 -2.14 8.36
C ALA A 24 2.91 -1.77 8.34
N MET A 25 2.03 -2.66 8.82
CA MET A 25 0.60 -2.38 8.96
C MET A 25 0.32 -1.23 9.93
N THR A 26 0.95 -1.23 11.11
CA THR A 26 0.80 -0.15 12.10
C THR A 26 1.23 1.19 11.51
N ASN A 27 2.37 1.22 10.80
CA ASN A 27 2.83 2.44 10.15
C ASN A 27 1.89 2.85 9.01
N PHE A 28 1.37 1.90 8.23
CA PHE A 28 0.43 2.18 7.16
C PHE A 28 -0.88 2.78 7.67
N VAL A 29 -1.47 2.24 8.74
CA VAL A 29 -2.72 2.79 9.29
C VAL A 29 -2.54 4.19 9.88
N ASN A 30 -1.34 4.49 10.39
CA ASN A 30 -0.98 5.80 10.93
C ASN A 30 -0.68 6.86 9.86
N LEU A 31 -0.53 6.48 8.58
CA LEU A 31 -0.42 7.44 7.49
C LEU A 31 -1.73 8.20 7.28
N SER A 32 -1.63 9.45 6.81
CA SER A 32 -2.78 10.19 6.31
C SER A 32 -3.38 9.50 5.09
N ASP A 33 -4.67 9.74 4.83
CA ASP A 33 -5.36 9.14 3.69
C ASP A 33 -4.72 9.52 2.35
N ASP A 34 -4.21 10.76 2.22
CA ASP A 34 -3.45 11.21 1.05
C ASP A 34 -2.21 10.35 0.81
N LYS A 35 -1.46 10.03 1.88
CA LYS A 35 -0.26 9.21 1.79
C LYS A 35 -0.60 7.76 1.47
N LYS A 36 -1.66 7.21 2.06
CA LYS A 36 -2.16 5.88 1.70
C LYS A 36 -2.53 5.83 0.21
N GLN A 37 -3.20 6.86 -0.29
CA GLN A 37 -3.60 6.94 -1.70
C GLN A 37 -2.39 7.11 -2.63
N GLU A 38 -1.38 7.89 -2.25
CA GLU A 38 -0.11 8.02 -2.98
C GLU A 38 0.58 6.65 -3.15
N LEU A 39 0.64 5.84 -2.08
CA LEU A 39 1.22 4.49 -2.14
C LEU A 39 0.42 3.54 -3.02
N VAL A 40 -0.91 3.57 -2.91
CA VAL A 40 -1.80 2.75 -3.74
C VAL A 40 -1.65 3.14 -5.21
N ASN A 41 -1.60 4.44 -5.52
CA ASN A 41 -1.40 4.93 -6.89
C ASN A 41 -0.01 4.57 -7.43
N TYR A 42 1.03 4.63 -6.60
CA TYR A 42 2.37 4.17 -6.97
C TYR A 42 2.35 2.70 -7.37
N ILE A 43 1.67 1.83 -6.62
CA ILE A 43 1.57 0.41 -6.97
C ILE A 43 0.71 0.20 -8.24
N LYS A 44 -0.44 0.88 -8.33
CA LYS A 44 -1.36 0.76 -9.48
C LYS A 44 -0.77 1.31 -10.79
N GLY A 45 0.15 2.26 -10.72
CA GLY A 45 0.87 2.82 -11.87
C GLY A 45 1.98 1.91 -12.43
N SER A 46 2.01 0.63 -12.06
CA SER A 46 2.95 -0.36 -12.61
C SER A 46 2.50 -0.80 -14.01
N THR A 47 3.47 -1.06 -14.88
CA THR A 47 3.24 -1.45 -16.29
C THR A 47 3.27 -2.96 -16.49
N SER A 48 3.77 -3.72 -15.50
CA SER A 48 3.82 -5.17 -15.50
C SER A 48 3.54 -5.75 -14.11
N GLY A 49 3.15 -7.03 -14.06
CA GLY A 49 2.91 -7.72 -12.80
C GLY A 49 4.15 -7.84 -11.92
N ASP A 50 5.34 -7.97 -12.50
CA ASP A 50 6.59 -8.04 -11.73
C ASP A 50 6.99 -6.68 -11.17
N GLU A 51 6.74 -5.60 -11.91
CA GLU A 51 6.88 -4.25 -11.39
C GLU A 51 5.91 -4.00 -10.23
N ALA A 52 4.65 -4.43 -10.34
CA ALA A 52 3.66 -4.32 -9.26
C ALA A 52 4.15 -5.04 -7.99
N LYS A 53 4.68 -6.26 -8.12
CA LYS A 53 5.25 -7.03 -6.99
C LYS A 53 6.44 -6.32 -6.36
N ASN A 54 7.32 -5.73 -7.17
CA ASN A 54 8.49 -5.00 -6.68
C ASN A 54 8.07 -3.75 -5.93
N ARG A 55 7.15 -2.94 -6.48
CA ARG A 55 6.61 -1.74 -5.81
C ARG A 55 5.88 -2.09 -4.50
N VAL A 56 5.11 -3.17 -4.47
CA VAL A 56 4.49 -3.69 -3.24
C VAL A 56 5.56 -4.07 -2.20
N THR A 57 6.62 -4.76 -2.62
CA THR A 57 7.72 -5.14 -1.72
C THR A 57 8.40 -3.91 -1.13
N GLU A 58 8.72 -2.94 -1.98
CA GLU A 58 9.36 -1.68 -1.61
C GLU A 58 8.51 -0.89 -0.61
N VAL A 59 7.21 -0.71 -0.89
CA VAL A 59 6.29 -0.01 0.00
C VAL A 59 6.24 -0.68 1.37
N VAL A 60 6.12 -2.00 1.43
CA VAL A 60 6.08 -2.72 2.72
C VAL A 60 7.40 -2.59 3.47
N SER A 61 8.54 -2.70 2.79
CA SER A 61 9.85 -2.52 3.41
C SER A 61 10.04 -1.10 3.95
N ASN A 62 9.63 -0.08 3.21
CA ASN A 62 9.72 1.31 3.64
C ASN A 62 8.78 1.60 4.83
N LEU A 63 7.58 1.01 4.85
CA LEU A 63 6.66 1.06 5.98
C LEU A 63 7.25 0.35 7.20
N HIS A 64 7.83 -0.84 7.04
CA HIS A 64 8.49 -1.58 8.10
C HIS A 64 9.65 -0.77 8.72
N ASN A 65 10.45 -0.11 7.89
CA ASN A 65 11.59 0.68 8.31
C ASN A 65 11.20 2.06 8.88
N GLY A 66 9.92 2.45 8.81
CA GLY A 66 9.46 3.78 9.23
C GLY A 66 10.08 4.91 8.40
N SER A 67 10.46 4.60 7.15
CA SER A 67 11.14 5.54 6.25
C SER A 67 10.17 6.44 5.46
N PHE A 68 8.85 6.22 5.60
CA PHE A 68 7.85 7.17 5.14
C PHE A 68 7.69 8.28 6.19
N ARG A 69 8.40 9.40 5.99
CA ARG A 69 8.24 10.65 6.75
C ARG A 69 7.41 11.65 5.95
#